data_AF-A0A0A6ULJ4-F1
#
_entry.id   AF-A0A0A6ULJ4-F1
#
_cell.length_a   1.000
_cell.length_b   1.000
_cell.length_c   1.000
_cell.angle_alpha   90.00
_cell.angle_beta   90.00
_cell.angle_gamma   90.00
#
_symmetry.space_group_name_H-M   'P 1'
#
loop_
_entity.id
_entity.type
_entity.pdbx_description
1 polymer ?
#
loop_
_entity_poly.entity_id
_entity_poly.type
_entity_poly.pdbx_seq_one_letter_code
_entity_poly.pdbx_strand_id
1 'polypeptide(L)'
;MAGSALYAELAAVRTTAADALAGIGAAGDTGQVWVRSACARLAAFDSTLTEAAGVLPAPVRVITVSLVTFLVVFGSAALAGATGLGSAGVLAVTGAALPAALGLSLWAARPVRSTVGRRRLARAARSRPPTSVPIPDGPASMSPAPSGAEADSASPAERLTTVADELSRARVRLVSAAMRQAGSANWTVPRLRRSLRTDPVVGRLAAADQLLCQAIDCVERHLDDLRKDPA
;
A
#
# COMPACT_ATOMS: atom_id res chain seq x y z
N MET A 1 -17.00 9.49 7.87
CA MET A 1 -16.37 9.71 6.54
C MET A 1 -14.84 9.52 6.53
N ALA A 2 -14.22 8.95 7.58
CA ALA A 2 -12.76 8.81 7.69
C ALA A 2 -12.08 7.97 6.59
N GLY A 3 -12.79 6.98 6.02
CA GLY A 3 -12.20 6.11 4.99
C GLY A 3 -11.86 6.83 3.67
N SER A 4 -12.63 7.85 3.27
CA SER A 4 -12.41 8.55 1.99
C SER A 4 -11.10 9.34 1.97
N ALA A 5 -10.76 10.01 3.08
CA ALA A 5 -9.53 10.77 3.23
C ALA A 5 -8.29 9.86 3.16
N LEU A 6 -8.34 8.70 3.83
CA LEU A 6 -7.26 7.71 3.77
C LEU A 6 -7.00 7.27 2.33
N TYR A 7 -8.04 6.92 1.56
CA TYR A 7 -7.86 6.45 0.19
C TYR A 7 -7.28 7.53 -0.74
N ALA A 8 -7.65 8.80 -0.55
CA ALA A 8 -7.07 9.90 -1.30
C ALA A 8 -5.58 10.09 -0.99
N GLU A 9 -5.19 9.94 0.27
CA GLU A 9 -3.79 10.03 0.69
C GLU A 9 -2.96 8.86 0.17
N LEU A 10 -3.48 7.63 0.25
CA LEU A 10 -2.80 6.46 -0.31
C LEU A 10 -2.66 6.57 -1.83
N ALA A 11 -3.66 7.12 -2.52
CA ALA A 11 -3.57 7.39 -3.95
C ALA A 11 -2.47 8.43 -4.26
N ALA A 12 -2.36 9.50 -3.47
CA ALA A 12 -1.31 10.51 -3.64
C ALA A 12 0.09 9.97 -3.34
N VAL A 13 0.24 9.12 -2.33
CA VAL A 13 1.52 8.44 -2.03
C VAL A 13 1.90 7.51 -3.18
N ARG A 14 0.93 6.77 -3.72
CA ARG A 14 1.12 5.88 -4.86
C ARG A 14 1.55 6.63 -6.12
N THR A 15 0.96 7.78 -6.42
CA THR A 15 1.38 8.60 -7.57
C THR A 15 2.81 9.07 -7.40
N THR A 16 3.19 9.61 -6.23
CA THR A 16 4.57 10.04 -5.97
C THR A 16 5.57 8.87 -6.09
N ALA A 17 5.22 7.68 -5.61
CA ALA A 17 6.08 6.50 -5.78
C ALA A 17 6.20 6.05 -7.25
N ALA A 18 5.14 6.19 -8.04
CA ALA A 18 5.16 5.90 -9.48
C ALA A 18 5.99 6.93 -10.26
N ASP A 19 5.89 8.21 -9.91
CA ASP A 19 6.69 9.30 -10.48
C ASP A 19 8.18 9.10 -10.15
N ALA A 20 8.48 8.75 -8.90
CA ALA A 20 9.82 8.37 -8.46
C ALA A 20 10.38 7.17 -9.24
N LEU A 21 9.59 6.12 -9.45
CA LEU A 21 9.97 4.97 -10.28
C LEU A 21 10.30 5.39 -11.72
N ALA A 22 9.50 6.26 -12.32
CA ALA A 22 9.76 6.79 -13.65
C ALA A 22 11.05 7.62 -13.67
N GLY A 23 11.29 8.44 -12.64
CA GLY A 23 12.53 9.20 -12.46
C GLY A 23 13.78 8.33 -12.35
N ILE A 24 13.70 7.22 -11.60
CA ILE A 24 14.79 6.22 -11.52
C ILE A 24 15.06 5.61 -12.89
N GLY A 25 14.03 5.24 -13.63
CA GLY A 25 14.18 4.69 -14.99
C GLY A 25 14.83 5.68 -15.97
N ALA A 26 14.54 6.98 -15.82
CA ALA A 26 15.10 8.05 -16.63
C ALA A 26 16.54 8.45 -16.23
N ALA A 27 16.98 8.15 -15.00
CA ALA A 27 18.32 8.47 -14.52
C ALA A 27 19.41 7.50 -15.00
N GLY A 28 19.05 6.42 -15.71
CA GLY A 28 20.02 5.52 -16.33
C GLY A 28 20.20 4.19 -15.59
N ASP A 29 21.27 3.49 -15.94
CA ASP A 29 21.28 2.05 -16.20
C ASP A 29 20.68 1.17 -15.09
N THR A 30 19.49 0.63 -15.36
CA THR A 30 18.82 -0.39 -14.52
C THR A 30 19.64 -1.66 -14.33
N GLY A 31 20.83 -1.78 -14.94
CA GLY A 31 21.85 -2.78 -14.64
C GLY A 31 22.36 -2.75 -13.19
N GLN A 32 22.27 -1.62 -12.49
CA GLN A 32 22.80 -1.47 -11.14
C GLN A 32 21.95 -2.20 -10.08
N VAL A 33 22.61 -2.98 -9.22
CA VAL A 33 21.96 -3.85 -8.22
C VAL A 33 21.06 -3.04 -7.28
N TRP A 34 21.51 -1.85 -6.85
CA TRP A 34 20.76 -0.96 -5.96
C TRP A 34 19.48 -0.43 -6.60
N VAL A 35 19.54 -0.02 -7.87
CA VAL A 35 18.39 0.47 -8.64
C VAL A 35 17.33 -0.62 -8.81
N ARG A 36 17.74 -1.84 -9.19
CA ARG A 36 16.83 -3.01 -9.27
C ARG A 36 16.19 -3.32 -7.91
N SER A 37 16.99 -3.24 -6.85
CA SER A 37 16.54 -3.43 -5.48
C SER A 37 15.48 -2.40 -5.07
N ALA A 38 15.67 -1.12 -5.42
CA ALA A 38 14.73 -0.05 -5.14
C ALA A 38 13.42 -0.27 -5.92
N CYS A 39 13.50 -0.56 -7.22
CA CYS A 39 12.34 -0.82 -8.06
C CYS A 39 11.51 -2.02 -7.57
N ALA A 40 12.16 -3.12 -7.19
CA ALA A 40 11.49 -4.29 -6.65
C ALA A 40 10.72 -3.97 -5.34
N ARG A 41 11.31 -3.15 -4.47
CA ARG A 41 10.67 -2.70 -3.22
C ARG A 41 9.52 -1.74 -3.46
N LEU A 42 9.64 -0.83 -4.42
CA LEU A 42 8.56 0.07 -4.81
C LEU A 42 7.39 -0.68 -5.47
N ALA A 43 7.66 -1.75 -6.23
CA ALA A 43 6.62 -2.64 -6.74
C ALA A 43 5.93 -3.43 -5.61
N ALA A 44 6.69 -3.95 -4.66
CA ALA A 44 6.14 -4.61 -3.47
C ALA A 44 5.32 -3.63 -2.61
N PHE A 45 5.81 -2.40 -2.47
CA PHE A 45 5.12 -1.29 -1.81
C PHE A 45 3.75 -1.03 -2.45
N ASP A 46 3.69 -0.90 -3.78
CA ASP A 46 2.43 -0.71 -4.50
C ASP A 46 1.43 -1.83 -4.21
N SER A 47 1.91 -3.09 -4.24
CA SER A 47 1.10 -4.25 -3.89
C SER A 47 0.56 -4.15 -2.46
N THR A 48 1.40 -3.80 -1.48
CA THR A 48 0.97 -3.65 -0.08
C THR A 48 -0.04 -2.52 0.13
N LEU A 49 0.08 -1.40 -0.60
CA LEU A 49 -0.88 -0.30 -0.55
C LEU A 49 -2.23 -0.67 -1.18
N THR A 50 -2.21 -1.34 -2.34
CA THR A 50 -3.46 -1.82 -2.96
C THR A 50 -4.15 -2.84 -2.06
N GLU A 51 -3.37 -3.70 -1.41
CA GLU A 51 -3.86 -4.63 -0.40
C GLU A 51 -4.45 -3.91 0.82
N ALA A 52 -3.79 -2.88 1.36
CA ALA A 52 -4.30 -2.07 2.47
C ALA A 52 -5.63 -1.39 2.09
N ALA A 53 -5.71 -0.85 0.87
CA ALA A 53 -6.91 -0.20 0.37
C ALA A 53 -8.08 -1.17 0.12
N GLY A 54 -7.76 -2.44 -0.14
CA GLY A 54 -8.71 -3.52 -0.39
C GLY A 54 -9.23 -4.23 0.85
N VAL A 55 -8.75 -3.89 2.06
CA VAL A 55 -9.23 -4.49 3.29
C VAL A 55 -10.72 -4.17 3.45
N LEU A 56 -11.54 -5.21 3.55
CA LEU A 56 -12.97 -5.09 3.73
C LEU A 56 -13.27 -4.48 5.11
N PRO A 57 -14.29 -3.61 5.22
CA PRO A 57 -14.69 -3.06 6.51
C PRO A 57 -15.08 -4.18 7.48
N ALA A 58 -14.81 -3.99 8.76
CA ALA A 58 -15.09 -4.96 9.84
C ALA A 58 -16.45 -5.67 9.73
N PRO A 59 -17.60 -4.99 9.52
CA PRO A 59 -18.89 -5.68 9.40
C PRO A 59 -18.95 -6.64 8.21
N VAL A 60 -18.38 -6.28 7.06
CA VAL A 60 -18.36 -7.16 5.86
C VAL A 60 -17.47 -8.37 6.11
N ARG A 61 -16.36 -8.20 6.83
CA ARG A 61 -15.49 -9.31 7.23
C ARG A 61 -16.24 -10.27 8.17
N VAL A 62 -16.97 -9.75 9.15
CA VAL A 62 -17.80 -10.56 10.07
C VAL A 62 -18.84 -11.35 9.25
N ILE A 63 -19.59 -10.69 8.36
CA ILE A 63 -20.59 -11.36 7.52
C ILE A 63 -19.94 -12.47 6.67
N THR A 64 -18.79 -12.20 6.05
CA THR A 64 -18.11 -13.18 5.20
C THR A 64 -17.63 -14.38 6.02
N VAL A 65 -17.03 -14.15 7.19
CA VAL A 65 -16.59 -15.23 8.08
C VAL A 65 -17.79 -16.03 8.56
N SER A 66 -18.86 -15.37 9.03
CA SER A 66 -20.09 -16.05 9.46
C SER A 66 -20.70 -16.91 8.34
N LEU A 67 -20.74 -16.40 7.11
CA LEU A 67 -21.28 -17.14 5.97
C LEU A 67 -20.41 -18.36 5.62
N VAL A 68 -19.08 -18.20 5.60
CA VAL A 68 -18.15 -19.31 5.36
C VAL A 68 -18.28 -20.38 6.46
N THR A 69 -18.29 -19.97 7.73
CA THR A 69 -18.46 -20.89 8.87
C THR A 69 -19.80 -21.62 8.77
N PHE A 70 -20.88 -20.92 8.45
CA PHE A 70 -22.20 -21.52 8.29
C PHE A 70 -22.21 -22.56 7.16
N LEU A 71 -21.64 -22.24 5.99
CA LEU A 71 -21.56 -23.16 4.86
C LEU A 71 -20.72 -24.40 5.17
N VAL A 72 -19.60 -24.25 5.89
CA VAL A 72 -18.76 -25.39 6.29
C VAL A 72 -19.49 -26.28 7.27
N VAL A 73 -20.14 -25.72 8.29
CA VAL A 73 -20.89 -26.48 9.30
C VAL A 73 -22.08 -27.19 8.66
N PHE A 74 -22.87 -26.47 7.85
CA PHE A 74 -24.02 -27.04 7.15
C PHE A 74 -23.62 -28.13 6.16
N GLY A 75 -22.57 -27.87 5.37
CA GLY A 75 -22.04 -28.86 4.41
C GLY A 75 -21.50 -30.11 5.10
N SER A 76 -20.80 -29.96 6.22
CA SER A 76 -20.28 -31.09 7.00
C SER A 76 -21.41 -31.94 7.61
N ALA A 77 -22.46 -31.29 8.10
CA ALA A 77 -23.64 -31.98 8.64
C ALA A 77 -24.40 -32.75 7.55
N ALA A 78 -24.62 -32.12 6.38
CA ALA A 78 -25.27 -32.75 5.24
C ALA A 78 -24.48 -33.96 4.72
N LEU A 79 -23.14 -33.82 4.61
CA LEU A 79 -22.26 -34.90 4.15
C LEU A 79 -22.28 -36.09 5.12
N ALA A 80 -22.19 -35.83 6.43
CA ALA A 80 -22.22 -36.88 7.44
C ALA A 80 -23.55 -37.65 7.44
N GLY A 81 -24.67 -36.95 7.26
CA GLY A 81 -25.99 -37.55 7.09
C GLY A 81 -26.07 -38.47 5.87
N ALA A 82 -25.44 -38.09 4.75
CA ALA A 82 -25.39 -38.90 3.55
C ALA A 82 -24.52 -40.16 3.69
N THR A 83 -23.46 -40.12 4.51
CA THR A 83 -22.51 -41.24 4.69
C THR A 83 -22.80 -42.13 5.90
N GLY A 84 -23.85 -41.84 6.67
CA GLY A 84 -24.15 -42.57 7.91
C GLY A 84 -23.10 -42.39 9.01
N LEU A 85 -22.32 -41.30 8.96
CA LEU A 85 -21.33 -40.98 9.98
C LEU A 85 -22.07 -40.46 11.22
N GLY A 86 -21.87 -41.14 12.36
CA GLY A 86 -22.42 -40.67 13.65
C GLY A 86 -21.90 -39.29 14.05
N SER A 87 -22.43 -38.73 15.14
CA SER A 87 -22.09 -37.39 15.64
C SER A 87 -20.59 -37.15 15.85
N ALA A 88 -19.83 -38.17 16.24
CA ALA A 88 -18.37 -38.11 16.35
C ALA A 88 -17.66 -37.86 14.99
N GLY A 89 -18.18 -38.45 13.91
CA GLY A 89 -17.67 -38.24 12.56
C GLY A 89 -17.91 -36.82 12.06
N VAL A 90 -19.08 -36.24 12.37
CA VAL A 90 -19.41 -34.84 12.05
C VAL A 90 -18.39 -33.90 12.70
N LEU A 91 -18.10 -34.10 14.00
CA LEU A 91 -17.16 -33.25 14.74
C LEU A 91 -15.74 -33.32 14.17
N ALA A 92 -15.27 -34.51 13.82
CA ALA A 92 -13.95 -34.70 13.23
C ALA A 92 -13.82 -34.03 11.85
N VAL A 93 -14.81 -34.23 10.96
CA VAL A 93 -14.82 -33.63 9.63
C VAL A 93 -14.92 -32.10 9.72
N THR A 94 -15.81 -31.59 10.56
CA THR A 94 -16.00 -30.15 10.74
C THR A 94 -14.73 -29.51 11.32
N GLY A 95 -14.12 -30.15 12.32
CA GLY A 95 -12.88 -29.68 12.96
C GLY A 95 -11.69 -29.55 12.02
N ALA A 96 -11.58 -30.43 11.02
CA ALA A 96 -10.54 -30.36 9.98
C ALA A 96 -10.91 -29.42 8.81
N ALA A 97 -12.18 -29.42 8.40
CA ALA A 97 -12.65 -28.63 7.26
C ALA A 97 -12.63 -27.12 7.54
N LEU A 98 -12.95 -26.70 8.76
CA LEU A 98 -13.03 -25.29 9.15
C LEU A 98 -11.70 -24.54 9.06
N PRO A 99 -10.57 -25.03 9.62
CA PRO A 99 -9.28 -24.37 9.45
C PRO A 99 -8.79 -24.38 8.00
N ALA A 100 -9.02 -25.47 7.27
CA ALA A 100 -8.67 -25.55 5.85
C ALA A 100 -9.45 -24.53 5.01
N ALA A 101 -10.78 -24.44 5.23
CA ALA A 101 -11.64 -23.46 4.57
C ALA A 101 -11.29 -22.02 4.93
N LEU A 102 -10.95 -21.75 6.20
CA LEU A 102 -10.48 -20.43 6.62
C LEU A 102 -9.15 -20.08 5.95
N GLY A 103 -8.18 -21.00 5.91
CA GLY A 103 -6.90 -20.81 5.23
C GLY A 103 -7.08 -20.53 3.73
N LEU A 104 -7.89 -21.35 3.05
CA LEU A 104 -8.22 -21.18 1.64
C LEU A 104 -8.97 -19.87 1.38
N SER A 105 -9.92 -19.49 2.24
CA SER A 105 -10.67 -18.23 2.08
C SER A 105 -9.75 -17.00 2.21
N LEU A 106 -8.77 -17.03 3.12
CA LEU A 106 -7.80 -15.96 3.27
C LEU A 106 -6.88 -15.84 2.04
N TRP A 107 -6.49 -16.98 1.47
CA TRP A 107 -5.67 -17.03 0.25
C TRP A 107 -6.47 -16.58 -0.98
N ALA A 108 -7.67 -17.13 -1.19
CA ALA A 108 -8.57 -16.76 -2.28
C ALA A 108 -9.06 -15.31 -2.19
N ALA A 109 -9.10 -14.72 -1.00
CA ALA A 109 -9.42 -13.31 -0.81
C ALA A 109 -8.31 -12.36 -1.28
N ARG A 110 -7.06 -12.80 -1.47
CA ARG A 110 -5.96 -11.94 -1.94
C ARG A 110 -6.25 -11.26 -3.29
N PRO A 111 -6.57 -12.00 -4.38
CA PRO A 111 -6.87 -11.38 -5.67
C PRO A 111 -8.08 -10.44 -5.61
N VAL A 112 -9.08 -10.78 -4.80
CA VAL A 112 -10.28 -9.94 -4.58
C VAL A 112 -9.91 -8.63 -3.88
N ARG A 113 -9.09 -8.69 -2.82
CA ARG A 113 -8.61 -7.49 -2.12
C ARG A 113 -7.80 -6.60 -3.06
N SER A 114 -6.92 -7.17 -3.88
CA SER A 114 -6.14 -6.39 -4.85
C SER A 114 -7.04 -5.67 -5.87
N THR A 115 -8.03 -6.37 -6.45
CA THR A 115 -8.97 -5.76 -7.40
C THR A 115 -9.85 -4.70 -6.77
N VAL A 116 -10.38 -4.96 -5.56
CA VAL A 116 -11.18 -3.97 -4.81
C VAL A 116 -10.34 -2.75 -4.45
N GLY A 117 -9.12 -2.96 -3.97
CA GLY A 117 -8.17 -1.90 -3.62
C GLY A 117 -7.83 -1.01 -4.81
N ARG A 118 -7.49 -1.62 -5.96
CA ARG A 118 -7.26 -0.89 -7.22
C ARG A 118 -8.46 -0.04 -7.62
N ARG A 119 -9.68 -0.59 -7.55
CA ARG A 119 -10.90 0.16 -7.87
C ARG A 119 -11.13 1.33 -6.92
N ARG A 120 -10.90 1.15 -5.61
CA ARG A 120 -11.06 2.20 -4.59
C ARG A 120 -10.04 3.32 -4.78
N LEU A 121 -8.77 2.98 -4.99
CA LEU A 121 -7.71 3.95 -5.25
C LEU A 121 -7.96 4.72 -6.56
N ALA A 122 -8.38 4.03 -7.63
CA ALA A 122 -8.72 4.68 -8.89
C ALA A 122 -9.89 5.66 -8.76
N ARG A 123 -10.90 5.34 -7.95
CA ARG A 123 -12.00 6.27 -7.64
C ARG A 123 -11.52 7.46 -6.81
N ALA A 124 -10.69 7.21 -5.80
CA ALA A 124 -10.14 8.27 -4.95
C ALA A 124 -9.29 9.27 -5.75
N ALA A 125 -8.50 8.78 -6.71
CA ALA A 125 -7.73 9.62 -7.63
C ALA A 125 -8.62 10.51 -8.50
N ARG A 126 -9.76 9.99 -8.99
CA ARG A 126 -10.74 10.76 -9.79
C ARG A 126 -11.53 11.77 -8.98
N SER A 127 -11.77 11.49 -7.69
CA SER A 127 -12.53 12.38 -6.81
C SER A 127 -11.71 13.55 -6.28
N ARG A 128 -10.40 13.62 -6.57
CA ARG A 128 -9.63 14.82 -6.31
C ARG A 128 -10.08 15.87 -7.34
N PRO A 129 -10.83 16.92 -6.95
CA PRO A 129 -11.09 18.01 -7.86
C PRO A 129 -9.72 18.53 -8.35
N PRO A 130 -9.59 18.93 -9.63
CA PRO A 130 -8.40 19.65 -10.04
C PRO A 130 -8.31 20.86 -9.11
N THR A 131 -7.37 20.81 -8.16
CA THR A 131 -6.98 21.97 -7.38
C THR A 131 -6.22 22.90 -8.31
N SER A 132 -6.87 23.39 -9.36
CA SER A 132 -6.66 24.74 -9.82
C SER A 132 -7.18 25.61 -8.69
N VAL A 133 -6.31 25.87 -7.71
CA VAL A 133 -6.50 27.04 -6.85
C VAL A 133 -6.64 28.21 -7.83
N PRO A 134 -7.75 28.96 -7.83
CA PRO A 134 -7.79 30.24 -8.50
C PRO A 134 -6.68 31.04 -7.84
N ILE A 135 -5.56 31.21 -8.55
CA ILE A 135 -4.52 32.15 -8.16
C ILE A 135 -5.26 33.48 -8.08
N PRO A 136 -5.35 34.12 -6.90
CA PRO A 136 -5.86 35.47 -6.83
C PRO A 136 -4.98 36.30 -7.76
N ASP A 137 -5.59 37.05 -8.68
CA ASP A 137 -4.91 37.96 -9.60
C ASP A 137 -4.15 39.05 -8.82
N GLY A 138 -3.03 38.66 -8.23
CA GLY A 138 -2.00 39.56 -7.74
C GLY A 138 -1.23 40.09 -8.94
N PRO A 139 -0.76 41.35 -8.89
CA PRO A 139 -0.08 41.97 -10.02
C PRO A 139 1.08 41.10 -10.48
N ALA A 140 1.07 40.79 -11.77
CA ALA A 140 1.96 39.88 -12.46
C ALA A 140 3.43 40.09 -12.08
N SER A 141 3.92 39.27 -11.15
CA SER A 141 5.34 38.99 -11.03
C SER A 141 5.69 38.08 -12.20
N MET A 142 6.37 38.63 -13.21
CA MET A 142 7.03 37.89 -14.28
C MET A 142 8.11 36.98 -13.67
N SER A 143 7.71 35.84 -13.10
CA SER A 143 8.63 34.72 -12.97
C SER A 143 8.70 34.04 -14.34
N PRO A 144 9.89 33.94 -14.95
CA PRO A 144 10.03 33.27 -16.23
C PRO A 144 9.53 31.83 -16.10
N ALA A 145 8.67 31.43 -17.03
CA ALA A 145 8.20 30.06 -17.15
C ALA A 145 9.43 29.13 -17.25
N PRO A 146 9.51 28.02 -16.48
CA PRO A 146 10.58 27.07 -16.65
C PRO A 146 10.47 26.49 -18.05
N SER A 147 11.40 26.88 -18.92
CA SER A 147 11.47 26.36 -20.29
C SER A 147 11.73 24.86 -20.21
N GLY A 148 10.91 24.05 -20.88
CA GLY A 148 11.03 22.58 -20.87
C GLY A 148 12.35 22.04 -21.45
N ALA A 149 13.30 22.92 -21.81
CA ALA A 149 14.62 22.58 -22.32
C ALA A 149 15.68 22.38 -21.21
N GLU A 150 15.47 22.90 -19.99
CA GLU A 150 16.44 22.74 -18.89
C GLU A 150 16.34 21.37 -18.18
N ALA A 151 15.16 20.75 -18.17
CA ALA A 151 14.92 19.46 -17.50
C ALA A 151 15.76 18.31 -18.09
N ASP A 152 16.19 18.43 -19.35
CA ASP A 152 17.02 17.43 -20.02
C ASP A 152 18.53 17.55 -19.72
N SER A 153 18.96 18.61 -19.02
CA SER A 153 20.37 18.82 -18.66
C SER A 153 20.74 18.34 -17.25
N ALA A 154 19.75 18.04 -16.40
CA ALA A 154 19.99 17.60 -15.03
C ALA A 154 20.77 16.28 -14.99
N SER A 155 21.87 16.27 -14.24
CA SER A 155 22.71 15.08 -14.09
C SER A 155 21.91 13.90 -13.50
N PRO A 156 22.26 12.65 -13.81
CA PRO A 156 21.65 11.47 -13.18
C PRO A 156 21.58 11.53 -11.65
N ALA A 157 22.66 12.02 -11.02
CA ALA A 157 22.74 12.16 -9.57
C ALA A 157 21.75 13.20 -9.02
N GLU A 158 21.56 14.31 -9.72
CA GLU A 158 20.60 15.35 -9.34
C GLU A 158 19.15 14.84 -9.44
N ARG A 159 18.84 14.11 -10.52
CA ARG A 159 17.53 13.46 -10.70
C ARG A 159 17.26 12.46 -9.57
N LEU A 160 18.23 11.61 -9.24
CA LEU A 160 18.10 10.63 -8.16
C LEU A 160 17.99 11.27 -6.77
N THR A 161 18.63 12.42 -6.55
CA THR A 161 18.47 13.19 -5.30
C THR A 161 17.04 13.70 -5.16
N THR A 162 16.47 14.24 -6.26
CA THR A 162 15.07 14.67 -6.30
C THR A 162 14.11 13.51 -6.01
N VAL A 163 14.39 12.32 -6.57
CA VAL A 163 13.64 11.10 -6.28
C VAL A 163 13.67 10.73 -4.79
N ALA A 164 14.85 10.77 -4.15
CA ALA A 164 14.98 10.46 -2.72
C ALA A 164 14.17 11.43 -1.84
N ASP A 165 14.16 12.72 -2.19
CA ASP A 165 13.37 13.74 -1.51
C ASP A 165 11.85 13.53 -1.69
N GLU A 166 11.42 13.13 -2.88
CA GLU A 166 10.03 12.79 -3.16
C GLU A 166 9.56 11.56 -2.38
N LEU A 167 10.38 10.51 -2.34
CA LEU A 167 10.09 9.31 -1.55
C LEU A 167 10.04 9.63 -0.06
N SER A 168 10.92 10.49 0.44
CA SER A 168 10.90 10.96 1.84
C SER A 168 9.61 11.74 2.16
N ARG A 169 9.15 12.62 1.26
CA ARG A 169 7.85 13.31 1.39
C ARG A 169 6.68 12.32 1.34
N ALA A 170 6.73 11.33 0.46
CA ALA A 170 5.72 10.28 0.36
C ALA A 170 5.63 9.47 1.67
N ARG A 171 6.77 9.18 2.29
CA ARG A 171 6.87 8.49 3.58
C ARG A 171 6.19 9.28 4.69
N VAL A 172 6.49 10.58 4.82
CA VAL A 172 5.87 11.44 5.84
C VAL A 172 4.34 11.45 5.69
N ARG A 173 3.84 11.52 4.45
CA ARG A 173 2.40 11.43 4.17
C ARG A 173 1.81 10.08 4.57
N LEU A 174 2.49 8.98 4.24
CA LEU A 174 2.07 7.62 4.60
C LEU A 174 1.99 7.43 6.12
N VAL A 175 3.02 7.85 6.86
CA VAL A 175 3.05 7.78 8.32
C VAL A 175 1.95 8.65 8.93
N SER A 176 1.74 9.86 8.43
CA SER A 176 0.65 10.73 8.87
C SER A 176 -0.73 10.10 8.62
N ALA A 177 -0.92 9.44 7.47
CA ALA A 177 -2.13 8.70 7.16
C ALA A 177 -2.34 7.52 8.13
N ALA A 178 -1.28 6.75 8.40
CA ALA A 178 -1.30 5.64 9.35
C ALA A 178 -1.62 6.09 10.78
N MET A 179 -1.05 7.21 11.23
CA MET A 179 -1.29 7.77 12.56
C MET A 179 -2.71 8.32 12.72
N ARG A 180 -3.27 8.94 11.67
CA ARG A 180 -4.68 9.34 11.65
C ARG A 180 -5.62 8.14 11.66
N GLN A 181 -5.28 7.08 10.93
CA GLN A 181 -6.02 5.82 10.94
C GLN A 181 -5.98 5.13 12.31
N ALA A 182 -4.82 5.13 12.98
CA ALA A 182 -4.69 4.59 14.32
C ALA A 182 -5.46 5.41 15.38
N GLY A 183 -5.71 6.70 15.11
CA GLY A 183 -6.38 7.63 15.99
C GLY A 183 -5.45 8.24 17.05
N SER A 184 -5.66 9.52 17.36
CA SER A 184 -4.82 10.30 18.30
C SER A 184 -4.76 9.69 19.70
N ALA A 185 -5.82 9.01 20.14
CA ALA A 185 -5.86 8.33 21.44
C ALA A 185 -4.89 7.14 21.56
N ASN A 186 -4.31 6.65 20.45
CA ASN A 186 -3.52 5.42 20.41
C ASN A 186 -2.02 5.65 20.22
N TRP A 187 -1.49 6.86 20.38
CA TRP A 187 -0.09 7.19 20.06
C TRP A 187 0.96 6.66 21.03
N THR A 188 0.56 6.08 22.16
CA THR A 188 1.51 5.41 23.05
C THR A 188 2.08 4.14 22.39
N VAL A 189 3.37 3.86 22.56
CA VAL A 189 4.04 2.67 21.98
C VAL A 189 3.28 1.35 22.24
N PRO A 190 2.78 1.06 23.46
CA PRO A 190 2.02 -0.17 23.70
C PRO A 190 0.72 -0.25 22.90
N ARG A 191 0.01 0.88 22.75
CA ARG A 191 -1.23 0.94 21.96
C ARG A 191 -0.95 0.80 20.47
N LEU A 192 0.08 1.45 19.94
CA LEU A 192 0.52 1.26 18.54
C LEU A 192 0.88 -0.20 18.27
N ARG A 193 1.64 -0.85 19.16
CA ARG A 193 1.94 -2.30 19.04
C ARG A 193 0.69 -3.15 19.03
N ARG A 194 -0.33 -2.81 19.84
CA ARG A 194 -1.62 -3.50 19.83
C ARG A 194 -2.36 -3.25 18.51
N SER A 195 -2.44 -2.01 18.05
CA SER A 195 -3.07 -1.63 16.78
C SER A 195 -2.44 -2.33 15.59
N LEU A 196 -1.11 -2.45 15.54
CA LEU A 196 -0.41 -3.20 14.49
C LEU A 196 -0.81 -4.68 14.44
N ARG A 197 -1.16 -5.28 15.59
CA ARG A 197 -1.61 -6.68 15.68
C ARG A 197 -3.09 -6.85 15.38
N THR A 198 -3.93 -5.89 15.79
CA THR A 198 -5.38 -6.02 15.70
C THR A 198 -5.98 -5.40 14.45
N ASP A 199 -5.37 -4.34 13.92
CA ASP A 199 -5.81 -3.66 12.71
C ASP A 199 -4.94 -4.06 11.51
N PRO A 200 -5.48 -4.88 10.57
CA PRO A 200 -4.73 -5.31 9.40
C PRO A 200 -4.38 -4.15 8.44
N VAL A 201 -5.09 -3.02 8.48
CA VAL A 201 -4.75 -1.85 7.67
C VAL A 201 -3.46 -1.22 8.22
N VAL A 202 -3.41 -0.95 9.53
CA VAL A 202 -2.23 -0.37 10.18
C VAL A 202 -1.01 -1.28 10.02
N GLY A 203 -1.17 -2.60 10.18
CA GLY A 203 -0.10 -3.56 9.93
C GLY A 203 0.44 -3.52 8.49
N ARG A 204 -0.44 -3.38 7.49
CA ARG A 204 -0.04 -3.25 6.07
C ARG A 204 0.63 -1.91 5.77
N LEU A 205 0.16 -0.82 6.36
CA LEU A 205 0.77 0.50 6.20
C LEU A 205 2.18 0.54 6.81
N ALA A 206 2.42 -0.13 7.93
CA ALA A 206 3.75 -0.26 8.52
C ALA A 206 4.69 -1.10 7.63
N ALA A 207 4.19 -2.20 7.04
CA ALA A 207 4.98 -2.96 6.06
C ALA A 207 5.31 -2.13 4.81
N ALA A 208 4.37 -1.31 4.34
CA ALA A 208 4.60 -0.38 3.24
C ALA A 208 5.67 0.68 3.59
N ASP A 209 5.60 1.28 4.79
CA ASP A 209 6.62 2.23 5.27
C ASP A 209 8.02 1.59 5.31
N GLN A 210 8.13 0.35 5.80
CA GLN A 210 9.39 -0.38 5.81
C GLN A 210 9.96 -0.60 4.40
N LEU A 211 9.13 -1.00 3.43
CA LEU A 211 9.56 -1.16 2.03
C LEU A 211 10.01 0.15 1.41
N LEU A 212 9.33 1.25 1.74
CA LEU A 212 9.68 2.59 1.27
C LEU A 212 11.01 3.07 1.85
N CYS A 213 11.25 2.86 3.16
CA CYS A 213 12.55 3.17 3.78
C CYS A 213 13.68 2.41 3.09
N GLN A 214 13.52 1.10 2.89
CA GLN A 214 14.54 0.30 2.23
C GLN A 214 14.76 0.71 0.76
N ALA A 215 13.74 1.21 0.07
CA ALA A 215 13.90 1.76 -1.27
C ALA A 215 14.71 3.05 -1.25
N ILE A 216 14.45 3.96 -0.31
CA ILE A 216 15.22 5.19 -0.08
C ILE A 216 16.68 4.83 0.22
N ASP A 217 16.94 3.92 1.17
CA ASP A 217 18.30 3.46 1.50
C ASP A 217 19.06 2.93 0.28
N CYS A 218 18.38 2.24 -0.64
CA CYS A 218 19.01 1.74 -1.87
C CYS A 218 19.35 2.88 -2.84
N VAL A 219 18.49 3.89 -2.96
CA VAL A 219 18.74 5.07 -3.78
C VAL A 219 19.89 5.90 -3.20
N GLU A 220 19.91 6.13 -1.89
CA GLU A 220 20.96 6.88 -1.20
C GLU A 220 22.33 6.19 -1.33
N ARG A 221 22.39 4.86 -1.17
CA ARG A 221 23.64 4.11 -1.42
C ARG A 221 24.13 4.23 -2.85
N HIS A 222 23.22 4.19 -3.82
CA HIS A 222 23.60 4.37 -5.22
C HIS A 222 24.14 5.78 -5.48
N LEU A 223 23.52 6.82 -4.89
CA LEU A 223 24.04 8.19 -4.93
C LEU A 223 25.43 8.29 -4.31
N ASP A 224 25.68 7.60 -3.20
CA ASP A 224 27.01 7.56 -2.59
C ASP A 224 28.06 6.86 -3.46
N ASP A 225 27.67 5.81 -4.19
CA ASP A 225 28.56 5.15 -5.14
C ASP A 225 28.89 6.07 -6.34
N LEU A 226 27.89 6.79 -6.87
CA LEU A 226 28.11 7.80 -7.93
C LEU A 226 29.04 8.94 -7.48
N ARG A 227 29.02 9.31 -6.20
CA ARG A 227 29.92 10.35 -5.63
C ARG A 227 31.36 9.87 -5.51
N LYS A 228 31.60 8.57 -5.33
CA LYS A 228 32.95 7.99 -5.20
C LYS A 228 33.63 7.78 -6.54
N ASP A 229 32.83 7.56 -7.59
CA ASP A 229 33.30 7.36 -8.96
C ASP A 229 32.91 8.55 -9.85
N PRO A 230 33.46 9.76 -9.62
CA PRO A 230 33.25 10.88 -10.52
C PRO A 230 33.90 10.55 -11.86
N ALA A 231 33.07 10.38 -12.88
CA ALA A 231 33.49 10.16 -14.27
C ALA A 231 34.40 11.29 -14.79
#